data_AF-A0A355M4R2-F1
#
_entry.id   AF-A0A355M4R2-F1
#
_cell.length_a   1.000
_cell.length_b   1.000
_cell.length_c   1.000
_cell.angle_alpha   90.00
_cell.angle_beta   90.00
_cell.angle_gamma   90.00
#
_symmetry.space_group_name_H-M   'P 1'
#
loop_
_entity.id
_entity.type
_entity.pdbx_description
1 polymer ?
#
loop_
_entity_poly.entity_id
_entity_poly.type
_entity_poly.pdbx_seq_one_letter_code
_entity_poly.pdbx_strand_id
1 'polypeptide(L)'
;MPVKFSFAMFLCSLGFLILPIGAKYFADAHSMIRVNWLVGTYFFQSTAEVLIGGLGLSMISKLVPHKEVGFMIGAWYMVSAVARFLGGYVVAWASIPKHITDPSVTLGIYSGLFLKLGITAFIICLIMFALAPKLKIYI
;
A
#
# COMPACT_ATOMS: atom_id res chain seq x y z
N MET A 1 -7.85 -11.03 14.88
CA MET A 1 -7.33 -9.69 14.56
C MET A 1 -6.30 -9.70 13.43
N PRO A 2 -5.26 -10.56 13.41
CA PRO A 2 -4.19 -10.49 12.39
C PRO A 2 -4.65 -10.85 10.96
N VAL A 3 -5.60 -11.78 10.81
CA VAL A 3 -6.14 -12.16 9.48
C VAL A 3 -6.81 -10.98 8.76
N LYS A 4 -7.46 -10.07 9.50
CA LYS A 4 -8.09 -8.87 8.91
C LYS A 4 -7.03 -7.88 8.39
N PHE A 5 -5.87 -7.82 9.06
CA PHE A 5 -4.75 -6.99 8.63
C PHE A 5 -4.09 -7.57 7.37
N SER A 6 -3.89 -8.90 7.32
CA SER A 6 -3.38 -9.58 6.11
C SER A 6 -4.31 -9.36 4.92
N PHE A 7 -5.63 -9.37 5.12
CA PHE A 7 -6.60 -9.09 4.06
C PHE A 7 -6.51 -7.66 3.53
N ALA A 8 -6.31 -6.67 4.40
CA ALA A 8 -6.08 -5.29 3.97
C ALA A 8 -4.76 -5.13 3.18
N MET A 9 -3.68 -5.79 3.61
CA MET A 9 -2.42 -5.81 2.88
C MET A 9 -2.54 -6.49 1.51
N PHE A 10 -3.33 -7.56 1.40
CA PHE A 10 -3.64 -8.20 0.13
C PHE A 10 -4.36 -7.26 -0.83
N LEU A 11 -5.39 -6.54 -0.37
CA LEU A 11 -6.11 -5.54 -1.18
C LEU A 11 -5.19 -4.40 -1.63
N CYS A 12 -4.28 -3.95 -0.76
CA CYS A 12 -3.30 -2.93 -1.11
C CYS A 12 -2.32 -3.40 -2.19
N SER A 13 -1.84 -4.65 -2.09
CA SER A 13 -0.99 -5.27 -3.13
C SER A 13 -1.73 -5.40 -4.47
N LEU A 14 -3.00 -5.82 -4.45
CA LEU A 14 -3.84 -5.88 -5.65
C LEU A 14 -4.02 -4.51 -6.30
N GLY A 15 -4.25 -3.46 -5.50
CA GLY A 15 -4.34 -2.08 -6.00
C GLY A 15 -3.08 -1.66 -6.78
N PHE A 16 -1.90 -1.94 -6.24
CA PHE A 16 -0.64 -1.64 -6.93
C PHE A 16 -0.36 -2.53 -8.15
N LEU A 17 -0.81 -3.79 -8.15
CA LEU A 17 -0.62 -4.73 -9.26
C LEU A 17 -1.56 -4.47 -10.44
N ILE A 18 -2.71 -3.85 -10.22
CA ILE A 18 -3.70 -3.60 -11.28
C ILE A 18 -3.20 -2.59 -12.32
N LEU A 19 -2.38 -1.61 -11.90
CA LEU A 19 -1.78 -0.60 -12.78
C LEU A 19 -0.77 -1.16 -13.79
N PRO A 20 0.27 -1.94 -13.41
CA PRO A 20 1.21 -2.52 -14.36
C PRO A 20 0.56 -3.56 -15.28
N ILE A 21 -0.47 -4.28 -14.81
CA ILE A 21 -1.26 -5.20 -15.65
C ILE A 21 -2.07 -4.40 -16.69
N GLY A 22 -2.73 -3.31 -16.29
CA GLY A 22 -3.43 -2.40 -17.19
C GLY A 22 -2.49 -1.73 -18.20
N ALA A 23 -1.28 -1.36 -17.77
CA ALA A 23 -0.25 -0.78 -18.64
C ALA A 23 0.30 -1.78 -19.67
N LYS A 24 0.43 -3.07 -19.32
CA LYS A 24 1.02 -4.09 -20.20
C LYS A 24 0.02 -4.67 -21.21
N TYR A 25 -1.25 -4.83 -20.83
CA TYR A 25 -2.25 -5.52 -21.67
C TYR A 25 -3.27 -4.58 -22.34
N PHE A 26 -3.44 -3.36 -21.83
CA PHE A 26 -4.49 -2.43 -22.28
C PHE A 26 -3.98 -1.03 -22.59
N ALA A 27 -2.66 -0.84 -22.72
CA ALA A 27 -2.12 0.41 -23.24
C ALA A 27 -2.45 0.51 -24.73
N ASP A 28 -3.06 1.64 -25.11
CA ASP A 28 -3.37 1.97 -26.50
C ASP A 28 -2.08 2.18 -27.32
N ALA A 29 -2.18 2.28 -28.66
CA ALA A 29 -1.03 2.55 -29.55
C ALA A 29 -0.26 3.84 -29.20
N HIS A 30 -0.86 4.72 -28.38
CA HIS A 30 -0.28 5.95 -27.83
C HIS A 30 0.26 5.81 -26.39
N SER A 31 0.39 4.60 -25.84
CA SER A 31 0.87 4.35 -24.46
C SER A 31 0.00 5.01 -23.36
N MET A 32 -1.31 5.14 -23.57
CA MET A 32 -2.25 5.70 -22.60
C MET A 32 -3.08 4.61 -21.92
N ILE A 33 -3.22 4.68 -20.59
CA ILE A 33 -4.06 3.76 -19.78
C ILE A 33 -5.46 4.36 -19.63
N ARG A 34 -6.50 3.54 -19.77
CA ARG A 34 -7.89 3.96 -19.50
C ARG A 34 -8.10 4.31 -18.02
N VAL A 35 -8.81 5.40 -17.75
CA VAL A 35 -9.11 5.90 -16.39
C VAL A 35 -9.77 4.85 -15.49
N ASN A 36 -10.51 3.89 -16.05
CA ASN A 36 -11.17 2.81 -15.29
C ASN A 36 -10.19 1.98 -14.44
N TRP A 37 -8.93 1.80 -14.88
CA TRP A 37 -7.91 1.08 -14.11
C TRP A 37 -7.41 1.88 -12.91
N LEU A 38 -7.36 3.21 -13.05
CA LEU A 38 -7.04 4.11 -11.95
C LEU A 38 -8.16 4.07 -10.90
N VAL A 39 -9.42 4.14 -11.34
CA VAL A 39 -10.59 4.00 -10.44
C VAL A 39 -10.54 2.68 -9.67
N GLY A 40 -10.22 1.56 -10.34
CA GLY A 40 -10.04 0.26 -9.69
C GLY A 40 -8.93 0.28 -8.63
N THR A 41 -7.78 0.88 -8.93
CA THR A 41 -6.67 1.03 -8.00
C THR A 41 -7.08 1.76 -6.73
N TYR A 42 -7.70 2.94 -6.88
CA TYR A 42 -8.18 3.74 -5.76
C TYR A 42 -9.25 3.01 -4.95
N PHE A 43 -10.16 2.28 -5.60
CA PHE A 43 -11.17 1.49 -4.92
C PHE A 43 -10.55 0.43 -3.98
N PHE A 44 -9.58 -0.35 -4.47
CA PHE A 44 -8.90 -1.36 -3.66
C PHE A 44 -8.10 -0.71 -2.52
N GLN A 45 -7.41 0.39 -2.81
CA GLN A 45 -6.54 1.05 -1.85
C GLN A 45 -7.31 1.76 -0.73
N SER A 46 -8.42 2.44 -1.06
CA SER A 46 -9.31 3.03 -0.05
C SER A 46 -9.96 1.96 0.83
N THR A 47 -10.36 0.82 0.25
CA THR A 47 -10.90 -0.30 1.03
C THR A 47 -9.85 -0.85 2.01
N ALA A 48 -8.60 -0.99 1.57
CA ALA A 48 -7.49 -1.38 2.43
C ALA A 48 -7.22 -0.36 3.56
N GLU A 49 -7.27 0.94 3.25
CA GLU A 49 -7.04 2.01 4.23
C GLU A 49 -8.09 2.02 5.34
N VAL A 50 -9.37 1.86 5.00
CA VAL A 50 -10.46 1.79 5.99
C VAL A 50 -10.26 0.59 6.92
N LEU A 51 -9.85 -0.56 6.39
CA LEU A 51 -9.58 -1.76 7.18
C LEU A 51 -8.40 -1.54 8.14
N ILE A 52 -7.30 -0.92 7.69
CA ILE A 52 -6.12 -0.67 8.53
C ILE A 52 -6.40 0.40 9.59
N GLY A 53 -7.07 1.49 9.21
CA GLY A 53 -7.39 2.60 10.10
C GLY A 53 -8.25 2.16 11.30
N GLY A 54 -9.27 1.33 11.05
CA GLY A 54 -10.10 0.78 12.11
C GLY A 54 -9.39 -0.23 13.03
N LEU A 55 -8.40 -0.97 12.51
CA LEU A 55 -7.64 -1.96 13.27
C LEU A 55 -6.59 -1.33 14.18
N GLY A 56 -5.87 -0.30 13.73
CA GLY A 56 -4.76 0.30 14.47
C GLY A 56 -5.16 0.87 15.83
N LEU A 57 -6.11 1.81 15.83
CA LEU A 57 -6.61 2.45 17.06
C LEU A 57 -7.33 1.45 17.99
N SER A 58 -8.05 0.48 17.41
CA SER A 58 -8.73 -0.57 18.17
C SER A 58 -7.78 -1.56 18.84
N MET A 59 -6.57 -1.76 18.30
CA MET A 59 -5.54 -2.59 18.94
C MET A 59 -4.89 -1.87 20.11
N ILE A 60 -4.61 -0.58 19.95
CA ILE A 60 -4.02 0.25 21.02
C ILE A 60 -4.93 0.26 22.26
N SER A 61 -6.24 0.42 22.08
CA SER A 61 -7.18 0.43 23.21
C SER A 61 -7.35 -0.92 23.91
N LYS A 62 -7.03 -2.03 23.25
CA LYS A 62 -7.16 -3.39 23.82
C LYS A 62 -5.87 -3.93 24.42
N LEU A 63 -4.70 -3.56 23.90
CA LEU A 63 -3.41 -4.08 24.36
C LEU A 63 -2.72 -3.17 25.41
N VAL A 64 -3.07 -1.88 25.46
CA VAL A 64 -2.36 -0.92 26.31
C VAL A 64 -3.15 -0.62 27.59
N PRO A 65 -2.50 -0.63 28.77
CA PRO A 65 -3.14 -0.23 30.02
C PRO A 65 -3.60 1.24 29.98
N HIS A 66 -4.74 1.54 30.61
CA HIS A 66 -5.43 2.86 30.53
C HIS A 66 -4.54 4.08 30.79
N LYS A 67 -3.47 3.94 31.60
CA LYS A 67 -2.55 5.04 31.95
C LYS A 67 -1.63 5.47 30.79
N GLU A 68 -1.38 4.59 29.81
CA GLU A 68 -0.40 4.82 28.74
C GLU A 68 -1.04 4.96 27.35
N VAL A 69 -2.38 4.95 27.28
CA VAL A 69 -3.12 5.03 26.01
C VAL A 69 -2.78 6.32 25.24
N GLY A 70 -2.65 7.45 25.93
CA GLY A 70 -2.29 8.74 25.30
C GLY A 70 -0.89 8.71 24.66
N PHE A 71 0.07 8.06 25.29
CA PHE A 71 1.42 7.88 24.74
C PHE A 71 1.38 7.00 23.49
N MET A 72 0.64 5.88 23.52
CA MET A 72 0.57 4.97 22.38
C MET A 72 -0.19 5.58 21.18
N ILE A 73 -1.21 6.41 21.43
CA ILE A 73 -1.88 7.18 20.38
C ILE A 73 -0.90 8.18 19.73
N GLY A 74 -0.10 8.89 20.53
CA GLY A 74 0.95 9.78 20.01
C GLY A 74 1.99 9.03 19.17
N ALA A 75 2.46 7.88 19.66
CA ALA A 75 3.40 7.01 18.95
C ALA A 75 2.82 6.50 17.62
N TRP A 76 1.54 6.12 17.59
CA TRP A 76 0.85 5.69 16.37
C TRP A 76 0.83 6.78 15.29
N TYR A 77 0.50 8.02 15.66
CA TYR A 77 0.53 9.13 14.71
C TYR A 77 1.96 9.49 14.27
N MET A 78 2.95 9.41 15.17
CA MET A 78 4.35 9.64 14.83
C MET A 78 4.87 8.63 13.81
N VAL A 79 4.64 7.34 14.03
CA VAL A 79 4.99 6.28 13.07
C VAL A 79 4.29 6.51 11.74
N SER A 80 3.01 6.92 11.77
CA SER A 80 2.24 7.22 10.56
C SER A 80 2.78 8.44 9.79
N ALA A 81 3.36 9.43 10.48
CA ALA A 81 4.01 10.57 9.84
C ALA A 81 5.34 10.15 9.18
N VAL A 82 6.15 9.37 9.89
CA VAL A 82 7.42 8.81 9.35
C VAL A 82 7.15 7.92 8.14
N ALA A 83 6.10 7.10 8.18
CA ALA A 83 5.72 6.26 7.03
C ALA A 83 5.39 7.09 5.78
N ARG A 84 4.65 8.19 5.94
CA ARG A 84 4.34 9.12 4.84
C ARG A 84 5.59 9.80 4.30
N PHE A 85 6.52 10.19 5.17
CA PHE A 85 7.81 10.77 4.78
C PHE A 85 8.66 9.78 3.96
N LEU A 86 8.79 8.53 4.42
CA LEU A 86 9.47 7.46 3.69
C LEU A 86 8.78 7.17 2.35
N GLY A 87 7.44 7.20 2.31
CA GLY A 87 6.68 7.10 1.06
C GLY A 87 7.05 8.18 0.04
N GLY A 88 7.30 9.41 0.51
CA GLY A 88 7.81 10.50 -0.33
C GLY A 88 9.17 10.20 -0.96
N TYR A 89 10.10 9.59 -0.23
CA TYR A 89 11.40 9.15 -0.77
C TYR A 89 11.27 8.07 -1.84
N VAL A 90 10.35 7.12 -1.63
CA VAL A 90 10.09 6.05 -2.61
C VAL A 90 9.53 6.61 -3.92
N VAL A 91 8.66 7.62 -3.85
CA VAL A 91 8.15 8.33 -5.02
C VAL A 91 9.25 9.18 -5.67
N ALA A 92 10.15 9.77 -4.88
CA ALA A 92 11.26 10.56 -5.39
C ALA A 92 12.18 9.73 -6.30
N TRP A 93 12.38 8.43 -6.02
CA TRP A 93 13.11 7.50 -6.90
C TRP A 93 12.42 7.25 -8.25
N ALA A 94 11.12 7.54 -8.37
CA ALA A 94 10.36 7.45 -9.61
C ALA A 94 10.25 8.81 -10.34
N SER A 95 10.95 9.84 -9.87
CA SER A 95 10.88 11.17 -10.48
C SER A 95 11.50 11.13 -11.87
N ILE A 96 10.68 11.44 -12.87
CA ILE A 96 11.11 11.48 -14.28
C ILE A 96 11.94 12.76 -14.49
N PRO A 97 13.09 12.69 -15.18
CA PRO A 97 13.82 13.88 -15.59
C PRO A 97 12.91 14.78 -16.43
N LYS A 98 12.80 16.07 -16.07
CA LYS A 98 11.90 17.07 -16.71
C LYS A 98 12.03 17.22 -18.23
N HIS A 99 12.99 16.55 -18.87
CA HIS A 99 13.34 16.69 -20.27
C HIS A 99 12.81 15.57 -21.18
N ILE A 100 12.15 14.55 -20.64
CA ILE A 100 11.59 13.44 -21.41
C ILE A 100 10.07 13.41 -21.17
N THR A 101 9.31 13.87 -22.16
CA THR A 101 7.83 13.90 -22.14
C THR A 101 7.22 12.82 -23.04
N ASP A 102 7.99 11.80 -23.43
CA ASP A 102 7.46 10.69 -24.22
C ASP A 102 6.57 9.80 -23.34
N PRO A 103 5.28 9.63 -23.68
CA PRO A 103 4.34 8.83 -22.90
C PRO A 103 4.78 7.37 -22.74
N SER A 104 5.48 6.81 -23.73
CA SER A 104 5.99 5.43 -23.73
C SER A 104 7.10 5.19 -22.69
N VAL A 105 8.03 6.14 -22.55
CA VAL A 105 9.15 6.06 -21.58
C VAL A 105 8.63 6.30 -20.16
N THR A 106 7.72 7.26 -20.01
CA THR A 106 7.04 7.59 -18.74
C THR A 106 6.24 6.40 -18.22
N LEU A 107 5.47 5.75 -19.09
CA LEU A 107 4.67 4.58 -18.74
C LEU A 107 5.53 3.41 -18.23
N GLY A 108 6.68 3.18 -18.87
CA GLY A 108 7.62 2.13 -18.46
C GLY A 108 8.19 2.35 -17.06
N ILE A 109 8.57 3.60 -16.73
CA ILE A 109 9.11 3.95 -15.41
C ILE A 109 8.04 3.77 -14.32
N TYR A 110 6.83 4.29 -14.53
CA TYR A 110 5.73 4.15 -13.57
C TYR A 110 5.29 2.69 -13.41
N SER A 111 5.14 1.95 -14.51
CA SER A 111 4.76 0.53 -14.48
C SER A 111 5.80 -0.30 -13.71
N GLY A 112 7.09 -0.04 -13.92
CA GLY A 112 8.18 -0.68 -13.18
C GLY A 112 8.16 -0.37 -11.69
N LEU A 113 7.85 0.87 -11.31
CA LEU A 113 7.71 1.26 -9.89
C LEU A 113 6.51 0.55 -9.25
N PHE A 114 5.33 0.64 -9.86
CA PHE A 114 4.11 0.04 -9.31
C PHE A 114 4.22 -1.48 -9.21
N LEU A 115 4.91 -2.13 -10.14
CA LEU A 115 5.19 -3.55 -10.08
C LEU A 115 6.12 -3.89 -8.90
N LYS A 116 7.21 -3.13 -8.69
CA LYS A 116 8.09 -3.32 -7.52
C LYS A 116 7.33 -3.13 -6.20
N LEU A 117 6.49 -2.10 -6.10
CA LEU A 117 5.67 -1.84 -4.92
C LEU A 117 4.63 -2.94 -4.68
N GLY A 118 3.94 -3.37 -5.74
CA GLY A 118 2.95 -4.43 -5.68
C GLY A 118 3.54 -5.78 -5.24
N ILE A 119 4.70 -6.16 -5.79
CA ILE A 119 5.41 -7.38 -5.39
C ILE A 119 5.91 -7.28 -3.96
N THR A 120 6.49 -6.15 -3.56
CA THR A 120 6.97 -5.95 -2.19
C THR A 120 5.82 -6.05 -1.19
N ALA A 121 4.69 -5.40 -1.49
CA ALA A 121 3.46 -5.51 -0.69
C ALA A 121 2.91 -6.95 -0.65
N PHE A 122 3.02 -7.69 -1.76
CA PHE A 122 2.61 -9.10 -1.84
C PHE A 122 3.49 -10.00 -0.95
N ILE A 123 4.81 -9.82 -0.99
CA ILE A 123 5.76 -10.54 -0.14
C ILE A 123 5.46 -10.26 1.33
N ILE A 124 5.24 -8.99 1.70
CA ILE A 124 4.85 -8.62 3.06
C ILE A 124 3.53 -9.29 3.44
N CYS A 125 2.53 -9.29 2.56
CA CYS A 125 1.26 -9.98 2.78
C CYS A 125 1.46 -11.48 3.08
N LEU A 126 2.31 -12.18 2.32
CA LEU A 126 2.62 -13.59 2.56
C LEU A 126 3.30 -13.82 3.92
N ILE A 127 4.29 -12.98 4.26
CA ILE A 127 4.97 -13.04 5.56
C ILE A 127 3.96 -12.83 6.70
N MET A 128 3.06 -11.84 6.55
CA MET A 128 2.02 -11.57 7.54
C MET A 128 1.02 -12.72 7.66
N PHE A 129 0.67 -13.37 6.55
CA PHE A 129 -0.21 -14.54 6.55
C PHE A 129 0.45 -15.74 7.25
N ALA A 130 1.76 -15.94 7.05
CA ALA A 130 2.53 -16.97 7.75
C ALA A 130 2.69 -16.70 9.25
N LEU A 131 2.78 -15.42 9.66
CA LEU A 131 2.85 -15.02 11.07
C LEU A 131 1.48 -14.94 11.76
N ALA A 132 0.39 -14.75 11.00
CA ALA A 132 -0.96 -14.68 11.52
C ALA A 132 -1.38 -15.87 12.44
N PRO A 133 -1.07 -17.15 12.12
CA PRO A 133 -1.39 -18.25 13.02
C PRO A 133 -0.61 -18.20 14.34
N LYS A 134 0.64 -17.73 14.34
CA LYS A 134 1.45 -17.60 15.57
C LYS A 134 0.98 -16.44 16.44
N LEU A 135 0.51 -15.34 15.84
CA LEU A 135 0.04 -14.17 16.58
C LEU A 135 -1.35 -14.36 17.20
N LYS A 136 -2.18 -15.24 16.63
CA LYS A 136 -3.49 -15.60 17.20
C LYS A 136 -3.37 -16.37 18.53
N ILE A 137 -2.22 -16.96 18.82
CA ILE A 137 -1.99 -17.74 20.04
C ILE A 137 -1.62 -16.83 21.24
N TYR A 138 -1.09 -15.64 21.00
CA TYR A 138 -0.65 -14.69 22.03
C TYR A 138 -1.65 -13.54 22.29
N ILE A 139 -2.78 -13.51 21.57
CA ILE A 139 -3.89 -12.55 21.70
C ILE A 139 -5.14 -13.31 22.10
#